data_AF-A0A438IGT5-F1
#
_entry.id   AF-A0A438IGT5-F1
#
_cell.length_a   1.000
_cell.length_b   1.000
_cell.length_c   1.000
_cell.angle_alpha   90.00
_cell.angle_beta   90.00
_cell.angle_gamma   90.00
#
_symmetry.space_group_name_H-M   'P 1'
#
loop_
_entity.id
_entity.type
_entity.pdbx_description
1 polymer ?
#
loop_
_entity_poly.entity_id
_entity_poly.type
_entity_poly.pdbx_seq_one_letter_code
_entity_poly.pdbx_strand_id
1 'polypeptide(L)'
;MASCLVFTVTSFYNILDFTDHVWTECFSHCFGRWMHLDPCEAIFDNPLLYEKGWNKKLNYIIAIAKDGVYDVTKRYTRKWHEVLSRRNITTEAELSAVLAIITKDCRKGFTSQVLSTLEERDRNEMEAIEREYHSKDYASTLLPGRQSGDKEWRISRSEFGSDDNSSLSSSSCPVRMCIDEHVTRVYNALYPVLYSFILNSLSKSRAVEILKMFKRIVVELRDSPFRMRKTSIKSDSSSGKFFVDQMLPSFGELLEALSLKSELGTDGRVEICLAGDPVKTSLALPVVLDGLDDAIHNFSNCENFGKDSLSLPLVKLNRICSGFVLASGEELPFGIATSAFDGIQKSKWEEPNGARD
;
A
#
# COMPACT_ATOMS: atom_id res chain seq x y z
N MET A 1 -14.81 -19.01 -4.48
CA MET A 1 -14.51 -18.05 -5.56
C MET A 1 -14.74 -16.64 -5.04
N ALA A 2 -13.73 -16.03 -4.42
CA ALA A 2 -13.78 -14.60 -4.11
C ALA A 2 -13.37 -13.86 -5.39
N SER A 3 -14.35 -13.26 -6.07
CA SER A 3 -14.08 -12.39 -7.20
C SER A 3 -13.32 -11.18 -6.65
N CYS A 4 -12.00 -11.17 -6.85
CA CYS A 4 -11.20 -9.98 -6.60
C CYS A 4 -11.65 -8.97 -7.64
N LEU A 5 -12.58 -8.09 -7.27
CA LEU A 5 -12.92 -6.91 -8.06
C LEU A 5 -11.63 -6.08 -8.17
N VAL A 6 -10.89 -6.32 -9.25
CA VAL A 6 -9.90 -5.37 -9.74
C VAL A 6 -10.71 -4.18 -10.21
N PHE A 7 -10.98 -3.26 -9.29
CA PHE A 7 -11.56 -1.99 -9.68
C PHE A 7 -10.53 -1.29 -10.56
N THR A 8 -10.85 -1.15 -11.85
CA THR A 8 -10.23 -0.14 -12.69
C THR A 8 -10.76 1.22 -12.24
N VAL A 9 -10.38 1.64 -11.02
CA VAL A 9 -10.81 2.93 -10.49
C VAL A 9 -10.07 4.02 -11.25
N THR A 10 -10.85 4.84 -11.95
CA THR A 10 -10.35 5.97 -12.73
C THR A 10 -10.63 7.31 -12.05
N SER A 11 -11.49 7.31 -11.03
CA SER A 11 -11.91 8.52 -10.29
C SER A 11 -12.08 8.23 -8.81
N PHE A 12 -11.50 9.08 -7.97
CA PHE A 12 -11.59 9.07 -6.51
C PHE A 12 -11.96 10.45 -6.00
N TYR A 13 -12.75 10.49 -4.93
CA TYR A 13 -12.93 11.67 -4.09
C TYR A 13 -12.20 11.45 -2.78
N ASN A 14 -11.49 12.48 -2.33
CA ASN A 14 -11.05 12.59 -0.93
C ASN A 14 -12.17 13.29 -0.17
N ILE A 15 -12.66 12.67 0.90
CA ILE A 15 -13.79 13.19 1.67
C ILE A 15 -13.27 13.81 2.97
N LEU A 16 -13.68 15.04 3.21
CA LEU A 16 -13.42 15.78 4.44
C LEU A 16 -14.73 15.96 5.22
N ASP A 17 -14.82 15.33 6.38
CA ASP A 17 -15.86 15.58 7.38
C ASP A 17 -15.34 16.58 8.40
N PHE A 18 -16.04 17.69 8.55
CA PHE A 18 -15.67 18.79 9.44
C PHE A 18 -15.80 18.41 10.92
N THR A 19 -16.34 17.23 11.22
CA THR A 19 -16.34 16.63 12.56
C THR A 19 -15.15 15.70 12.81
N ASP A 20 -14.00 16.06 12.24
CA ASP A 20 -12.69 15.45 12.48
C ASP A 20 -12.62 13.98 12.01
N HIS A 21 -12.97 13.74 10.74
CA HIS A 21 -12.75 12.45 10.08
C HIS A 21 -12.53 12.63 8.57
N VAL A 22 -11.84 11.68 7.95
CA VAL A 22 -11.56 11.67 6.51
C VAL A 22 -11.67 10.26 5.96
N TRP A 23 -12.13 10.14 4.72
CA TRP A 23 -12.22 8.86 4.00
C TRP A 23 -12.22 9.11 2.49
N THR A 24 -12.59 8.11 1.70
CA THR A 24 -12.61 8.22 0.22
C THR A 24 -13.92 7.77 -0.39
N GLU A 25 -14.24 8.26 -1.59
CA GLU A 25 -15.25 7.63 -2.45
C GLU A 25 -14.59 7.18 -3.76
N CYS A 26 -15.05 6.07 -4.33
CA CYS A 26 -14.65 5.64 -5.66
C CYS A 26 -15.86 5.56 -6.58
N PHE A 27 -15.69 5.97 -7.84
CA PHE A 27 -16.78 5.84 -8.81
C PHE A 27 -16.83 4.40 -9.34
N SER A 28 -17.98 3.75 -9.17
CA SER A 28 -18.22 2.42 -9.75
C SER A 28 -18.92 2.55 -11.10
N HIS A 29 -18.20 2.22 -12.17
CA HIS A 29 -18.78 2.13 -13.51
C HIS A 29 -19.89 1.09 -13.62
N CYS A 30 -19.83 0.01 -12.81
CA CYS A 30 -20.85 -1.03 -12.79
C CYS A 30 -22.17 -0.56 -12.17
N PHE A 31 -22.09 0.31 -11.15
CA PHE A 31 -23.29 0.83 -10.45
C PHE A 31 -23.69 2.23 -10.92
N GLY A 32 -22.84 2.91 -11.69
CA GLY A 32 -23.07 4.27 -12.17
C GLY A 32 -23.12 5.33 -11.06
N ARG A 33 -22.52 5.06 -9.89
CA ARG A 33 -22.52 5.98 -8.74
C ARG A 33 -21.22 5.94 -7.95
N TRP A 34 -21.05 6.94 -7.10
CA TRP A 34 -19.97 6.96 -6.12
C TRP A 34 -20.25 6.00 -4.95
N MET A 35 -19.23 5.24 -4.57
CA MET A 35 -19.25 4.24 -3.50
C MET A 35 -18.41 4.74 -2.33
N HIS A 36 -18.97 4.68 -1.13
CA HIS A 36 -18.26 5.02 0.10
C HIS A 36 -17.12 4.02 0.38
N LEU A 37 -15.95 4.51 0.75
CA LEU A 37 -14.80 3.71 1.16
C LEU A 37 -14.15 4.32 2.41
N ASP A 38 -14.24 3.62 3.55
CA ASP A 38 -13.47 3.94 4.74
C ASP A 38 -12.40 2.87 4.96
N PRO A 39 -11.13 3.14 4.60
CA PRO A 39 -10.04 2.22 4.84
C PRO A 39 -9.86 1.93 6.33
N CYS A 40 -9.92 2.96 7.19
CA CYS A 40 -9.69 2.87 8.64
C CYS A 40 -10.64 1.88 9.32
N GLU A 41 -11.85 1.73 8.76
CA GLU A 41 -12.86 0.82 9.28
C GLU A 41 -13.01 -0.47 8.45
N ALA A 42 -12.27 -0.60 7.35
CA ALA A 42 -12.44 -1.65 6.34
C ALA A 42 -13.89 -1.76 5.83
N ILE A 43 -14.58 -0.62 5.70
CA ILE A 43 -15.98 -0.54 5.30
C ILE A 43 -16.12 -0.10 3.84
N PHE A 44 -16.88 -0.89 3.08
CA PHE A 44 -17.29 -0.59 1.72
C PHE A 44 -18.78 -0.25 1.69
N ASP A 45 -19.13 0.85 1.05
CA ASP A 45 -20.50 1.24 0.66
C ASP A 45 -21.54 1.31 1.79
N ASN A 46 -21.11 1.66 3.01
CA ASN A 46 -22.00 1.95 4.14
C ASN A 46 -21.88 3.41 4.61
N PRO A 47 -22.43 4.39 3.86
CA PRO A 47 -22.28 5.80 4.20
C PRO A 47 -22.95 6.22 5.52
N LEU A 48 -23.91 5.45 6.04
CA LEU A 48 -24.55 5.78 7.33
C LEU A 48 -23.73 5.33 8.56
N LEU A 49 -22.53 4.78 8.36
CA LEU A 49 -21.64 4.34 9.44
C LEU A 49 -21.45 5.44 10.49
N TYR A 50 -21.20 6.67 10.05
CA TYR A 50 -20.86 7.77 10.95
C TYR A 50 -22.07 8.29 11.74
N GLU A 51 -23.18 8.58 11.07
CA GLU A 51 -24.38 9.10 11.76
C GLU A 51 -25.06 8.03 12.61
N LYS A 52 -25.20 6.80 12.10
CA LYS A 52 -25.97 5.74 12.77
C LYS A 52 -25.10 4.81 13.61
N GLY A 53 -23.94 4.41 13.09
CA GLY A 53 -23.02 3.52 13.82
C GLY A 53 -22.29 4.25 14.95
N TRP A 54 -21.66 5.38 14.64
CA TRP A 54 -20.86 6.15 15.61
C TRP A 54 -21.66 7.22 16.34
N ASN A 55 -22.92 7.42 15.97
CA ASN A 55 -23.76 8.49 16.52
C ASN A 55 -23.15 9.90 16.34
N LYS A 56 -22.36 10.12 15.28
CA LYS A 56 -21.74 11.42 15.00
C LYS A 56 -22.80 12.47 14.67
N LYS A 57 -22.61 13.67 15.21
CA LYS A 57 -23.41 14.85 14.89
C LYS A 57 -22.84 15.60 13.68
N LEU A 58 -23.06 15.05 12.49
CA LEU A 58 -22.52 15.57 11.22
C LEU A 58 -22.97 17.01 10.92
N ASN A 59 -22.14 17.77 10.21
CA ASN A 59 -22.42 19.13 9.71
C ASN A 59 -22.07 19.32 8.22
N TYR A 60 -20.79 19.28 7.84
CA TYR A 60 -20.30 19.48 6.48
C TYR A 60 -19.41 18.32 6.09
N ILE A 61 -19.74 17.66 4.98
CA ILE A 61 -18.92 16.62 4.37
C ILE A 61 -18.69 17.01 2.92
N ILE A 62 -17.45 17.37 2.62
CA ILE A 62 -17.05 17.91 1.32
C ILE A 62 -16.14 16.91 0.62
N ALA A 63 -16.53 16.54 -0.60
CA ALA A 63 -15.73 15.75 -1.50
C ALA A 63 -14.81 16.65 -2.32
N ILE A 64 -13.54 16.28 -2.42
CA ILE A 64 -12.50 17.00 -3.17
C ILE A 64 -11.92 16.07 -4.23
N ALA A 65 -11.88 16.57 -5.47
CA ALA A 65 -11.44 15.81 -6.64
C ALA A 65 -10.64 16.68 -7.61
N LYS A 66 -9.99 16.04 -8.58
CA LYS A 66 -9.29 16.75 -9.67
C LYS A 66 -10.23 17.60 -10.53
N ASP A 67 -11.51 17.26 -10.56
CA ASP A 67 -12.52 17.86 -11.44
C ASP A 67 -13.51 18.75 -10.68
N GLY A 68 -13.37 18.92 -9.36
CA GLY A 68 -14.24 19.79 -8.59
C GLY A 68 -14.27 19.51 -7.10
N VAL A 69 -15.15 20.25 -6.44
CA VAL A 69 -15.49 20.10 -5.02
C VAL A 69 -17.00 20.00 -4.87
N TYR A 70 -17.47 19.06 -4.07
CA TYR A 70 -18.89 18.69 -4.01
C TYR A 70 -19.34 18.56 -2.57
N ASP A 71 -20.54 19.08 -2.26
CA ASP A 71 -21.19 18.77 -0.99
C ASP A 71 -21.87 17.41 -1.09
N VAL A 72 -21.31 16.42 -0.39
CA VAL A 72 -21.83 15.06 -0.35
C VAL A 72 -22.52 14.74 0.97
N THR A 73 -22.75 15.74 1.83
CA THR A 73 -23.28 15.58 3.19
C THR A 73 -24.55 14.76 3.22
N LYS A 74 -25.47 14.97 2.27
CA LYS A 74 -26.74 14.25 2.19
C LYS A 74 -26.60 12.73 2.00
N ARG A 75 -25.49 12.23 1.45
CA ARG A 75 -25.24 10.78 1.35
C ARG A 75 -25.16 10.14 2.74
N TYR A 76 -24.52 10.84 3.67
CA TYR A 76 -24.10 10.34 4.99
C TYR A 76 -25.11 10.56 6.11
N THR A 77 -26.27 11.15 5.81
CA THR A 77 -27.31 11.46 6.80
C THR A 77 -28.69 11.03 6.33
N ARG A 78 -29.55 10.64 7.27
CA ARG A 78 -31.01 10.56 7.07
C ARG A 78 -31.74 11.64 7.88
N LYS A 79 -31.02 12.37 8.73
CA LYS A 79 -31.51 13.45 9.60
C LYS A 79 -31.10 14.82 9.08
N TRP A 80 -31.37 15.09 7.78
CA TRP A 80 -30.97 16.34 7.12
C TRP A 80 -31.40 17.60 7.87
N HIS A 81 -32.60 17.59 8.45
CA HIS A 81 -33.11 18.70 9.28
C HIS A 81 -32.23 19.00 10.51
N GLU A 82 -31.68 17.96 11.16
CA GLU A 82 -30.76 18.15 12.29
C GLU A 82 -29.39 18.65 11.79
N VAL A 83 -28.92 18.13 10.66
CA VAL A 83 -27.65 18.54 10.05
C VAL A 83 -27.69 20.03 9.67
N LEU A 84 -28.78 20.50 9.06
CA LEU A 84 -29.00 21.91 8.73
C LEU A 84 -28.86 22.82 9.95
N SER A 85 -29.36 22.40 11.12
CA SER A 85 -29.24 23.19 12.35
C SER A 85 -27.79 23.39 12.83
N ARG A 86 -26.87 22.51 12.39
CA ARG A 86 -25.44 22.55 12.74
C ARG A 86 -24.58 23.19 11.65
N ARG A 87 -25.15 23.53 10.50
CA ARG A 87 -24.48 24.16 9.36
C ARG A 87 -24.54 25.68 9.49
N ASN A 88 -23.69 26.22 10.35
CA ASN A 88 -23.68 27.63 10.75
C ASN A 88 -22.46 28.44 10.29
N ILE A 89 -21.56 27.86 9.48
CA ILE A 89 -20.37 28.55 8.96
C ILE A 89 -20.74 29.54 7.84
N THR A 90 -21.70 29.18 7.00
CA THR A 90 -22.18 29.97 5.85
C THR A 90 -23.60 29.54 5.48
N THR A 91 -24.30 30.31 4.64
CA THR A 91 -25.62 29.91 4.11
C THR A 91 -25.48 28.83 3.04
N GLU A 92 -26.52 28.00 2.85
CA GLU A 92 -26.51 26.96 1.80
C GLU A 92 -26.36 27.55 0.38
N ALA A 93 -26.90 28.74 0.15
CA ALA A 93 -26.79 29.44 -1.12
C ALA A 93 -25.34 29.89 -1.39
N GLU A 94 -24.68 30.45 -0.38
CA GLU A 94 -23.26 30.85 -0.48
C GLU A 94 -22.34 29.65 -0.63
N LEU A 95 -22.56 28.58 0.14
CA LEU A 95 -21.80 27.33 0.00
C LEU A 95 -21.91 26.79 -1.42
N SER A 96 -23.12 26.66 -1.95
CA SER A 96 -23.35 26.18 -3.31
C SER A 96 -22.64 27.06 -4.35
N ALA A 97 -22.71 28.39 -4.19
CA ALA A 97 -22.03 29.33 -5.08
C ALA A 97 -20.51 29.18 -5.04
N VAL A 98 -19.92 29.05 -3.84
CA VAL A 98 -18.47 28.88 -3.65
C VAL A 98 -17.99 27.56 -4.26
N LEU A 99 -18.68 26.45 -3.99
CA LEU A 99 -18.34 25.15 -4.57
C LEU A 99 -18.45 25.15 -6.10
N ALA A 100 -19.45 25.84 -6.65
CA ALA A 100 -19.61 26.00 -8.10
C ALA A 100 -18.46 26.81 -8.73
N ILE A 101 -17.99 27.87 -8.06
CA ILE A 101 -16.84 28.67 -8.52
C ILE A 101 -15.57 27.81 -8.54
N ILE A 102 -15.28 27.10 -7.45
CA ILE A 102 -14.09 26.25 -7.34
C ILE A 102 -14.15 25.12 -8.38
N THR A 103 -15.31 24.48 -8.54
CA THR A 103 -15.50 23.40 -9.53
C THR A 103 -15.31 23.91 -10.96
N LYS A 104 -15.84 25.09 -11.28
CA LYS A 104 -15.62 25.73 -12.59
C LYS A 104 -14.13 25.99 -12.83
N ASP A 105 -13.41 26.44 -11.80
CA ASP A 105 -11.97 26.70 -11.89
C ASP A 105 -11.17 25.41 -12.13
N CYS A 106 -11.48 24.31 -11.43
CA CYS A 106 -10.87 22.99 -11.65
C CYS A 106 -11.08 22.48 -13.08
N ARG A 107 -12.15 22.92 -13.75
CA ARG A 107 -12.57 22.43 -15.07
C ARG A 107 -12.12 23.29 -16.25
N LYS A 108 -11.45 24.44 -16.01
CA LYS A 108 -11.03 25.39 -17.06
C LYS A 108 -10.21 24.79 -18.21
N GLY A 109 -9.45 23.73 -17.96
CA GLY A 109 -8.58 23.07 -18.93
C GLY A 109 -9.20 21.88 -19.68
N PHE A 110 -10.45 21.52 -19.41
CA PHE A 110 -11.08 20.35 -20.01
C PHE A 110 -11.75 20.66 -21.36
N THR A 111 -11.83 19.65 -22.22
CA THR A 111 -12.55 19.75 -23.49
C THR A 111 -14.06 19.77 -23.26
N SER A 112 -14.81 20.34 -24.20
CA SER A 112 -16.28 20.38 -24.14
C SER A 112 -16.91 19.00 -23.96
N GLN A 113 -16.35 17.97 -24.59
CA GLN A 113 -16.81 16.60 -24.45
C GLN A 113 -16.63 16.08 -23.01
N VAL A 114 -15.46 16.32 -22.40
CA VAL A 114 -15.19 15.91 -21.01
C VAL A 114 -16.08 16.69 -20.04
N LEU A 115 -16.28 17.99 -20.26
CA LEU A 115 -17.17 18.81 -19.45
C LEU A 115 -18.60 18.27 -19.45
N SER A 116 -19.15 17.94 -20.63
CA SER A 116 -20.49 17.36 -20.75
C SER A 116 -20.62 16.04 -19.98
N THR A 117 -19.61 15.18 -20.03
CA THR A 117 -19.62 13.91 -19.28
C THR A 117 -19.55 14.15 -17.76
N LEU A 118 -18.76 15.13 -17.32
CA LEU A 118 -18.66 15.48 -15.89
C LEU A 118 -19.98 16.06 -15.37
N GLU A 119 -20.60 16.98 -16.11
CA GLU A 119 -21.90 17.58 -15.76
C GLU A 119 -23.03 16.54 -15.70
N GLU A 120 -23.03 15.58 -16.65
CA GLU A 120 -23.97 14.46 -16.61
C GLU A 120 -23.76 13.60 -15.36
N ARG A 121 -22.50 13.29 -15.01
CA ARG A 121 -22.19 12.50 -13.81
C ARG A 121 -22.58 13.25 -12.53
N ASP A 122 -22.36 14.55 -12.44
CA ASP A 122 -22.74 15.37 -11.28
C ASP A 122 -24.27 15.35 -11.07
N ARG A 123 -25.04 15.48 -12.16
CA ARG A 123 -26.51 15.40 -12.12
C ARG A 123 -26.97 14.01 -11.68
N ASN A 124 -26.41 12.95 -12.26
CA ASN A 124 -26.76 11.58 -11.91
C ASN A 124 -26.46 11.28 -10.44
N GLU A 125 -25.35 11.80 -9.91
CA GLU A 125 -24.99 11.63 -8.51
C GLU A 125 -25.96 12.39 -7.58
N MET A 126 -26.31 13.63 -7.91
CA MET A 126 -27.30 14.38 -7.13
C MET A 126 -28.64 13.63 -7.07
N GLU A 127 -29.11 13.09 -8.20
CA GLU A 127 -30.32 12.27 -8.25
C GLU A 127 -30.19 10.96 -7.43
N ALA A 128 -29.02 10.31 -7.46
CA ALA A 128 -28.75 9.12 -6.68
C ALA A 128 -28.79 9.40 -5.17
N ILE A 129 -28.14 10.48 -4.71
CA ILE A 129 -28.14 10.90 -3.30
C ILE A 129 -29.57 11.20 -2.82
N GLU A 130 -30.36 11.94 -3.59
CA GLU A 130 -31.75 12.24 -3.21
C GLU A 130 -32.60 10.96 -3.16
N ARG A 131 -32.43 10.04 -4.12
CA ARG A 131 -33.13 8.75 -4.12
C ARG A 131 -32.77 7.89 -2.90
N GLU A 132 -31.48 7.79 -2.58
CA GLU A 132 -30.99 7.04 -1.42
C GLU A 132 -31.43 7.66 -0.09
N TYR A 133 -31.45 8.99 -0.01
CA TYR A 133 -31.94 9.73 1.15
C TYR A 133 -33.40 9.39 1.48
N HIS A 134 -34.24 9.21 0.45
CA HIS A 134 -35.65 8.83 0.60
C HIS A 134 -35.91 7.32 0.72
N SER A 135 -34.89 6.47 0.61
CA SER A 135 -35.04 5.03 0.74
C SER A 135 -35.37 4.61 2.18
N LYS A 136 -36.37 3.72 2.33
CA LYS A 136 -36.84 3.22 3.64
C LYS A 136 -36.06 2.00 4.17
N ASP A 137 -35.15 1.44 3.37
CA ASP A 137 -34.47 0.17 3.68
C ASP A 137 -33.44 0.26 4.82
N TYR A 138 -33.13 1.47 5.33
CA TYR A 138 -32.05 1.67 6.29
C TYR A 138 -32.42 1.50 7.77
N ALA A 139 -33.70 1.38 8.11
CA ALA A 139 -34.12 1.29 9.51
C ALA A 139 -33.62 0.00 10.19
N SER A 140 -33.52 -1.11 9.44
CA SER A 140 -33.20 -2.45 9.96
C SER A 140 -31.71 -2.77 10.08
N THR A 141 -30.82 -2.01 9.43
CA THR A 141 -29.37 -2.33 9.43
C THR A 141 -28.70 -1.88 10.73
N LEU A 142 -28.26 -2.83 11.56
CA LEU A 142 -27.35 -2.52 12.67
C LEU A 142 -25.98 -2.18 12.08
N LEU A 143 -25.44 -1.03 12.46
CA LEU A 143 -24.10 -0.59 12.06
C LEU A 143 -23.21 -0.53 13.30
N PRO A 144 -21.94 -0.95 13.20
CA PRO A 144 -21.04 -0.97 14.35
C PRO A 144 -20.67 0.45 14.78
N GLY A 145 -20.32 0.60 16.05
CA GLY A 145 -19.57 1.78 16.52
C GLY A 145 -18.19 1.84 15.86
N ARG A 146 -17.47 2.94 16.08
CA ARG A 146 -16.11 3.12 15.55
C ARG A 146 -15.25 1.96 16.01
N GLN A 147 -14.48 1.38 15.11
CA GLN A 147 -13.50 0.35 15.42
C GLN A 147 -12.11 0.98 15.56
N SER A 148 -11.68 1.90 14.68
CA SER A 148 -10.34 2.51 14.77
C SER A 148 -10.09 3.37 16.03
N GLY A 149 -8.84 3.46 16.48
CA GLY A 149 -8.38 4.36 17.53
C GLY A 149 -8.51 3.83 18.96
N ASP A 150 -7.84 4.50 19.90
CA ASP A 150 -7.76 4.06 21.30
C ASP A 150 -9.15 3.91 21.93
N LYS A 151 -9.31 2.87 22.75
CA LYS A 151 -10.58 2.57 23.42
C LYS A 151 -11.10 3.76 24.24
N GLU A 152 -10.23 4.38 25.03
CA GLU A 152 -10.58 5.55 25.86
C GLU A 152 -11.03 6.73 24.99
N TRP A 153 -10.35 6.94 23.86
CA TRP A 153 -10.70 7.99 22.90
C TRP A 153 -12.08 7.75 22.26
N ARG A 154 -12.37 6.51 21.82
CA ARG A 154 -13.69 6.13 21.26
C ARG A 154 -14.82 6.31 22.28
N ILE A 155 -14.60 5.92 23.54
CA ILE A 155 -15.57 6.10 24.62
C ILE A 155 -15.81 7.58 24.88
N SER A 156 -14.75 8.40 24.96
CA SER A 156 -14.86 9.84 25.21
C SER A 156 -15.71 10.58 24.17
N ARG A 157 -15.69 10.08 22.93
CA ARG A 157 -16.46 10.62 21.80
C ARG A 157 -17.86 10.04 21.67
N SER A 158 -18.23 9.09 22.53
CA SER A 158 -19.48 8.32 22.42
C SER A 158 -19.62 7.56 21.10
N GLU A 159 -18.48 7.20 20.49
CA GLU A 159 -18.41 6.44 19.24
C GLU A 159 -18.20 4.94 19.50
N PHE A 160 -18.10 4.53 20.77
CA PHE A 160 -18.01 3.14 21.20
C PHE A 160 -19.40 2.47 21.13
N GLY A 161 -19.53 1.42 20.31
CA GLY A 161 -20.80 0.71 20.13
C GLY A 161 -21.28 0.06 21.43
N SER A 162 -22.60 0.01 21.65
CA SER A 162 -23.19 -0.51 22.89
C SER A 162 -23.25 -2.04 23.00
N ASP A 163 -22.96 -2.78 21.92
CA ASP A 163 -23.10 -4.23 21.89
C ASP A 163 -21.78 -4.95 21.61
N ASP A 164 -21.19 -5.54 22.66
CA ASP A 164 -20.08 -6.52 22.57
C ASP A 164 -20.42 -7.73 21.67
N ASN A 165 -21.72 -7.99 21.43
CA ASN A 165 -22.21 -9.04 20.53
C ASN A 165 -22.32 -8.60 19.05
N SER A 166 -22.09 -7.31 18.77
CA SER A 166 -22.02 -6.76 17.42
C SER A 166 -20.59 -6.41 17.03
N SER A 167 -19.61 -7.13 17.59
CA SER A 167 -18.51 -7.52 16.71
C SER A 167 -19.19 -8.22 15.53
N LEU A 168 -19.39 -7.48 14.44
CA LEU A 168 -19.19 -8.08 13.14
C LEU A 168 -17.79 -8.64 13.29
N SER A 169 -17.70 -9.89 13.76
CA SER A 169 -16.56 -10.74 13.54
C SER A 169 -16.32 -10.49 12.08
N SER A 170 -15.25 -9.76 11.81
CA SER A 170 -14.77 -9.48 10.49
C SER A 170 -14.24 -10.82 9.99
N SER A 171 -15.15 -11.78 9.81
CA SER A 171 -15.00 -12.97 8.99
C SER A 171 -14.69 -12.56 7.55
N SER A 172 -14.92 -11.28 7.23
CA SER A 172 -14.53 -10.60 6.00
C SER A 172 -13.22 -9.83 6.09
N CYS A 173 -12.49 -9.81 7.22
CA CYS A 173 -11.09 -9.41 7.17
C CYS A 173 -10.38 -10.45 6.30
N PRO A 174 -9.83 -10.09 5.13
CA PRO A 174 -9.06 -11.04 4.36
C PRO A 174 -7.92 -11.52 5.25
N VAL A 175 -7.95 -12.80 5.63
CA VAL A 175 -6.81 -13.46 6.26
C VAL A 175 -5.64 -13.24 5.33
N ARG A 176 -4.67 -12.41 5.74
CA ARG A 176 -3.41 -12.36 5.03
C ARG A 176 -2.62 -13.57 5.45
N MET A 177 -2.53 -14.51 4.52
CA MET A 177 -1.49 -15.52 4.57
C MET A 177 -0.18 -14.79 4.30
N CYS A 178 0.67 -14.72 5.30
CA CYS A 178 1.97 -14.14 5.14
C CYS A 178 2.85 -15.17 4.43
N ILE A 179 3.22 -14.88 3.19
CA ILE A 179 4.02 -15.77 2.34
C ILE A 179 5.46 -15.26 2.39
N ASP A 180 6.27 -15.79 3.30
CA ASP A 180 7.70 -15.47 3.39
C ASP A 180 8.58 -16.39 2.53
N GLU A 181 7.97 -17.18 1.65
CA GLU A 181 8.66 -18.01 0.66
C GLU A 181 9.70 -17.21 -0.14
N HIS A 182 9.35 -15.99 -0.55
CA HIS A 182 10.25 -15.09 -1.27
C HIS A 182 11.51 -14.76 -0.47
N VAL A 183 11.41 -14.67 0.85
CA VAL A 183 12.55 -14.38 1.72
C VAL A 183 13.49 -15.56 1.78
N THR A 184 12.95 -16.76 2.04
CA THR A 184 13.74 -18.00 2.04
C THR A 184 14.46 -18.19 0.72
N ARG A 185 13.78 -17.95 -0.41
CA ARG A 185 14.38 -18.01 -1.74
C ARG A 185 15.54 -17.03 -1.91
N VAL A 186 15.38 -15.77 -1.48
CA VAL A 186 16.44 -14.75 -1.57
C VAL A 186 17.66 -15.15 -0.75
N TYR A 187 17.49 -15.55 0.52
CA TYR A 187 18.62 -15.94 1.37
C TYR A 187 19.31 -17.21 0.88
N ASN A 188 18.55 -18.22 0.42
CA ASN A 188 19.13 -19.42 -0.18
C ASN A 188 19.95 -19.07 -1.43
N ALA A 189 19.45 -18.17 -2.26
CA ALA A 189 20.12 -17.76 -3.49
C ALA A 189 21.33 -16.83 -3.27
N LEU A 190 21.49 -16.23 -2.08
CA LEU A 190 22.72 -15.53 -1.71
C LEU A 190 23.88 -16.52 -1.47
N TYR A 191 23.61 -17.73 -1.00
CA TYR A 191 24.66 -18.70 -0.70
C TYR A 191 25.53 -19.06 -1.93
N PRO A 192 24.97 -19.43 -3.10
CA PRO A 192 25.76 -19.69 -4.31
C PRO A 192 26.66 -18.51 -4.72
N VAL A 193 26.16 -17.28 -4.59
CA VAL A 193 26.94 -16.06 -4.88
C VAL A 193 28.16 -15.99 -3.98
N LEU A 194 27.97 -16.17 -2.67
CA LEU A 194 29.07 -16.06 -1.71
C LEU A 194 30.04 -17.24 -1.79
N TYR A 195 29.52 -18.44 -2.05
CA TYR A 195 30.34 -19.62 -2.30
C TYR A 195 31.23 -19.43 -3.53
N SER A 196 30.71 -18.78 -4.59
CA SER A 196 31.48 -18.45 -5.79
C SER A 196 32.68 -17.55 -5.49
N PHE A 197 32.59 -16.66 -4.49
CA PHE A 197 33.71 -15.79 -4.13
C PHE A 197 34.89 -16.57 -3.56
N ILE A 198 34.60 -17.64 -2.81
CA ILE A 198 35.61 -18.53 -2.24
C ILE A 198 36.17 -19.47 -3.30
N LEU A 199 35.31 -20.04 -4.15
CA LEU A 199 35.76 -20.88 -5.27
C LEU A 199 36.72 -20.12 -6.20
N ASN A 200 36.41 -18.86 -6.50
CA ASN A 200 37.24 -17.99 -7.33
C ASN A 200 38.40 -17.33 -6.56
N SER A 201 38.62 -17.71 -5.29
CA SER A 201 39.72 -17.17 -4.45
C SER A 201 39.77 -15.64 -4.42
N LEU A 202 38.61 -14.97 -4.38
CA LEU A 202 38.54 -13.52 -4.36
C LEU A 202 39.11 -12.95 -3.06
N SER A 203 39.77 -11.81 -3.14
CA SER A 203 40.12 -11.06 -1.93
C SER A 203 38.87 -10.50 -1.26
N LYS A 204 38.92 -10.32 0.06
CA LYS A 204 37.86 -9.67 0.85
C LYS A 204 37.42 -8.32 0.25
N SER A 205 38.39 -7.48 -0.14
CA SER A 205 38.11 -6.19 -0.77
C SER A 205 37.33 -6.33 -2.09
N ARG A 206 37.68 -7.34 -2.90
CA ARG A 206 37.04 -7.59 -4.19
C ARG A 206 35.63 -8.16 -4.04
N ALA A 207 35.43 -9.07 -3.09
CA ALA A 207 34.10 -9.59 -2.75
C ALA A 207 33.15 -8.47 -2.29
N VAL A 208 33.61 -7.59 -1.40
CA VAL A 208 32.84 -6.41 -0.95
C VAL A 208 32.53 -5.46 -2.09
N GLU A 209 33.48 -5.24 -3.01
CA GLU A 209 33.26 -4.41 -4.20
C GLU A 209 32.15 -4.99 -5.10
N ILE A 210 32.19 -6.29 -5.37
CA ILE A 210 31.17 -6.99 -6.19
C ILE A 210 29.79 -6.92 -5.54
N LEU A 211 29.69 -7.16 -4.24
CA LEU A 211 28.42 -7.03 -3.50
C LEU A 211 27.88 -5.59 -3.56
N LYS A 212 28.76 -4.58 -3.42
CA LYS A 212 28.37 -3.17 -3.55
C LYS A 212 27.93 -2.82 -4.97
N MET A 213 28.55 -3.40 -6.00
CA MET A 213 28.10 -3.22 -7.39
C MET A 213 26.71 -3.79 -7.60
N PHE A 214 26.46 -5.02 -7.15
CA PHE A 214 25.13 -5.63 -7.26
C PHE A 214 24.09 -4.87 -6.43
N LYS A 215 24.44 -4.40 -5.23
CA LYS A 215 23.55 -3.54 -4.42
C LYS A 215 23.11 -2.29 -5.19
N ARG A 216 24.01 -1.62 -5.92
CA ARG A 216 23.66 -0.45 -6.75
C ARG A 216 22.65 -0.80 -7.84
N ILE A 217 22.85 -1.93 -8.52
CA ILE A 217 21.90 -2.46 -9.53
C ILE A 217 20.51 -2.66 -8.91
N VAL A 218 20.44 -3.30 -7.74
CA VAL A 218 19.18 -3.54 -7.03
C VAL A 218 18.50 -2.22 -6.61
N VAL A 219 19.27 -1.21 -6.18
CA VAL A 219 18.75 0.13 -5.87
C VAL A 219 18.17 0.81 -7.11
N GLU A 220 18.88 0.78 -8.24
CA GLU A 220 18.40 1.35 -9.51
C GLU A 220 17.09 0.66 -9.96
N LEU A 221 16.99 -0.66 -9.80
CA LEU A 221 15.77 -1.41 -10.11
C LEU A 221 14.61 -1.02 -9.18
N ARG A 222 14.86 -0.84 -7.88
CA ARG A 222 13.85 -0.38 -6.92
C ARG A 222 13.29 0.99 -7.30
N ASP A 223 14.17 1.89 -7.72
CA ASP A 223 13.83 3.29 -8.03
C ASP A 223 13.23 3.45 -9.45
N SER A 224 13.34 2.41 -10.30
CA SER A 224 12.75 2.38 -11.63
C SER A 224 11.22 2.12 -11.62
N PRO A 225 10.48 2.50 -12.70
CA PRO A 225 9.02 2.36 -12.72
C PRO A 225 8.54 0.92 -12.49
N PHE A 226 7.58 0.74 -11.58
CA PHE A 226 7.11 -0.56 -11.08
C PHE A 226 6.87 -1.64 -12.16
N ARG A 227 6.22 -1.28 -13.29
CA ARG A 227 5.89 -2.22 -14.38
C ARG A 227 7.00 -2.41 -15.41
N MET A 228 8.03 -1.56 -15.39
CA MET A 228 9.07 -1.49 -16.42
C MET A 228 10.45 -1.57 -15.80
N ARG A 229 10.59 -2.27 -14.66
CA ARG A 229 11.86 -2.31 -13.92
C ARG A 229 12.97 -2.90 -14.79
N LYS A 230 13.98 -2.08 -15.03
CA LYS A 230 15.08 -2.38 -15.92
C LYS A 230 16.28 -1.52 -15.58
N THR A 231 17.47 -2.11 -15.58
CA THR A 231 18.74 -1.37 -15.52
C THR A 231 19.78 -2.00 -16.42
N SER A 232 20.79 -1.23 -16.82
CA SER A 232 21.91 -1.68 -17.65
C SER A 232 23.19 -1.73 -16.83
N ILE A 233 23.98 -2.80 -17.00
CA ILE A 233 25.27 -2.94 -16.32
C ILE A 233 26.32 -2.15 -17.11
N LYS A 234 27.02 -1.23 -16.43
CA LYS A 234 28.10 -0.45 -17.02
C LYS A 234 29.37 -1.32 -17.17
N SER A 235 29.53 -1.96 -18.32
CA SER A 235 30.68 -2.81 -18.67
C SER A 235 31.97 -2.04 -18.99
N ASP A 236 31.92 -0.70 -19.01
CA ASP A 236 33.00 0.16 -19.51
C ASP A 236 34.24 0.20 -18.58
N SER A 237 34.12 -0.35 -17.37
CA SER A 237 35.21 -0.47 -16.40
C SER A 237 35.74 -1.91 -16.32
N SER A 238 37.01 -2.08 -15.96
CA SER A 238 37.61 -3.41 -15.73
C SER A 238 36.84 -4.23 -14.70
N SER A 239 36.30 -3.57 -13.67
CA SER A 239 35.46 -4.19 -12.65
C SER A 239 34.09 -4.59 -13.17
N GLY A 240 33.45 -3.75 -13.99
CA GLY A 240 32.19 -4.02 -14.67
C GLY A 240 32.28 -5.21 -15.63
N LYS A 241 33.34 -5.26 -16.44
CA LYS A 241 33.60 -6.38 -17.35
C LYS A 241 33.82 -7.69 -16.59
N PHE A 242 34.66 -7.67 -15.55
CA PHE A 242 34.83 -8.84 -14.68
C PHE A 242 33.52 -9.30 -14.04
N PHE A 243 32.69 -8.36 -13.60
CA PHE A 243 31.39 -8.68 -13.02
C PHE A 243 30.50 -9.41 -14.03
N VAL A 244 30.35 -8.86 -15.23
CA VAL A 244 29.52 -9.46 -16.29
C VAL A 244 30.06 -10.81 -16.74
N ASP A 245 31.36 -10.90 -17.03
CA ASP A 245 31.94 -12.07 -17.68
C ASP A 245 32.16 -13.24 -16.71
N GLN A 246 32.56 -12.96 -15.46
CA GLN A 246 33.01 -14.00 -14.51
C GLN A 246 32.08 -14.19 -13.32
N MET A 247 31.34 -13.17 -12.90
CA MET A 247 30.55 -13.23 -11.66
C MET A 247 29.05 -13.34 -11.88
N LEU A 248 28.50 -12.63 -12.86
CA LEU A 248 27.06 -12.59 -13.13
C LEU A 248 26.41 -13.98 -13.28
N PRO A 249 27.06 -15.01 -13.88
CA PRO A 249 26.52 -16.37 -13.89
C PRO A 249 26.22 -16.92 -12.49
N SER A 250 27.04 -16.59 -11.49
CA SER A 250 26.81 -17.00 -10.09
C SER A 250 25.64 -16.27 -9.41
N PHE A 251 25.13 -15.19 -10.01
CA PHE A 251 23.94 -14.47 -9.55
C PHE A 251 22.64 -14.99 -10.18
N GLY A 252 22.69 -16.00 -11.05
CA GLY A 252 21.50 -16.50 -11.76
C GLY A 252 20.36 -16.91 -10.83
N GLU A 253 20.63 -17.73 -9.82
CA GLU A 253 19.62 -18.14 -8.82
C GLU A 253 19.09 -16.95 -8.03
N LEU A 254 19.94 -15.96 -7.74
CA LEU A 254 19.53 -14.75 -7.02
C LEU A 254 18.63 -13.87 -7.88
N LEU A 255 18.94 -13.69 -9.17
CA LEU A 255 18.07 -12.98 -10.10
C LEU A 255 16.71 -13.70 -10.22
N GLU A 256 16.71 -15.02 -10.32
CA GLU A 256 15.47 -15.80 -10.36
C GLU A 256 14.63 -15.64 -9.08
N ALA A 257 15.26 -15.69 -7.90
CA ALA A 257 14.60 -15.44 -6.62
C ALA A 257 13.97 -14.03 -6.54
N LEU A 258 14.56 -13.05 -7.23
CA LEU A 258 14.05 -11.68 -7.36
C LEU A 258 13.00 -11.52 -8.47
N SER A 259 12.65 -12.60 -9.19
CA SER A 259 11.83 -12.55 -10.42
C SER A 259 12.41 -11.59 -11.47
N LEU A 260 13.74 -11.58 -11.57
CA LEU A 260 14.53 -10.83 -12.54
C LEU A 260 15.26 -11.80 -13.49
N LYS A 261 15.65 -11.28 -14.65
CA LYS A 261 16.50 -11.97 -15.63
C LYS A 261 17.55 -11.02 -16.18
N SER A 262 18.67 -11.58 -16.64
CA SER A 262 19.68 -10.85 -17.41
C SER A 262 19.55 -11.15 -18.89
N GLU A 263 19.50 -10.12 -19.73
CA GLU A 263 19.43 -10.23 -21.19
C GLU A 263 20.46 -9.33 -21.86
N LEU A 264 20.80 -9.62 -23.12
CA LEU A 264 21.66 -8.76 -23.92
C LEU A 264 20.80 -7.68 -24.57
N GLY A 265 21.03 -6.42 -24.21
CA GLY A 265 20.36 -5.25 -24.77
C GLY A 265 20.73 -5.01 -26.24
N THR A 266 19.94 -4.17 -26.91
CA THR A 266 20.13 -3.81 -28.32
C THR A 266 21.42 -3.04 -28.59
N ASP A 267 21.99 -2.43 -27.55
CA ASP A 267 23.27 -1.69 -27.57
C ASP A 267 24.47 -2.59 -27.21
N GLY A 268 24.25 -3.90 -27.01
CA GLY A 268 25.27 -4.87 -26.60
C GLY A 268 25.60 -4.85 -25.12
N ARG A 269 24.92 -4.03 -24.29
CA ARG A 269 25.09 -4.04 -22.83
C ARG A 269 24.22 -5.13 -22.21
N VAL A 270 24.67 -5.69 -21.09
CA VAL A 270 23.84 -6.63 -20.32
C VAL A 270 22.83 -5.84 -19.49
N GLU A 271 21.57 -6.17 -19.64
CA GLU A 271 20.45 -5.54 -18.97
C GLU A 271 19.83 -6.51 -17.97
N ILE A 272 19.46 -6.02 -16.79
CA ILE A 272 18.67 -6.77 -15.82
C ILE A 272 17.25 -6.20 -15.84
N CYS A 273 16.26 -7.06 -16.07
CA CYS A 273 14.87 -6.67 -16.18
C CYS A 273 13.93 -7.68 -15.52
N LEU A 274 12.64 -7.34 -15.43
CA LEU A 274 11.59 -8.23 -14.93
C LEU A 274 11.55 -9.55 -15.73
N ALA A 275 11.51 -10.67 -15.03
CA ALA A 275 11.26 -11.99 -15.62
C ALA A 275 9.77 -12.38 -15.62
N GLY A 276 8.94 -11.68 -14.83
CA GLY A 276 7.53 -11.98 -14.69
C GLY A 276 6.76 -10.91 -13.93
N ASP A 277 5.89 -11.33 -13.01
CA ASP A 277 5.03 -10.43 -12.24
C ASP A 277 5.83 -9.42 -11.40
N PRO A 278 5.69 -8.09 -11.63
CA PRO A 278 6.42 -7.06 -10.89
C PRO A 278 6.10 -7.02 -9.39
N VAL A 279 4.99 -7.62 -8.96
CA VAL A 279 4.67 -7.77 -7.53
C VAL A 279 5.73 -8.60 -6.83
N LYS A 280 6.14 -9.74 -7.43
CA LYS A 280 7.15 -10.64 -6.84
C LYS A 280 8.50 -9.95 -6.66
N THR A 281 8.94 -9.20 -7.66
CA THR A 281 10.16 -8.39 -7.58
C THR A 281 10.05 -7.33 -6.48
N SER A 282 8.90 -6.65 -6.36
CA SER A 282 8.70 -5.60 -5.35
C SER A 282 8.81 -6.13 -3.92
N LEU A 283 8.32 -7.35 -3.68
CA LEU A 283 8.44 -8.02 -2.38
C LEU A 283 9.88 -8.44 -2.08
N ALA A 284 10.61 -8.92 -3.10
CA ALA A 284 11.95 -9.48 -2.90
C ALA A 284 13.08 -8.44 -2.87
N LEU A 285 12.92 -7.27 -3.51
CA LEU A 285 13.95 -6.22 -3.57
C LEU A 285 14.38 -5.68 -2.19
N PRO A 286 13.47 -5.33 -1.24
CA PRO A 286 13.87 -4.87 0.09
C PRO A 286 14.65 -5.95 0.86
N VAL A 287 14.23 -7.21 0.72
CA VAL A 287 14.83 -8.36 1.42
C VAL A 287 16.27 -8.60 0.97
N VAL A 288 16.54 -8.56 -0.34
CA VAL A 288 17.91 -8.73 -0.84
C VAL A 288 18.78 -7.52 -0.51
N LEU A 289 18.23 -6.30 -0.43
CA LEU A 289 18.99 -5.14 0.01
C LEU A 289 19.46 -5.30 1.46
N ASP A 290 18.58 -5.75 2.35
CA ASP A 290 18.90 -6.08 3.75
C ASP A 290 19.98 -7.18 3.81
N GLY A 291 19.78 -8.29 3.09
CA GLY A 291 20.75 -9.39 3.04
C GLY A 291 22.11 -9.01 2.45
N LEU A 292 22.16 -8.10 1.46
CA LEU A 292 23.40 -7.57 0.91
C LEU A 292 24.11 -6.65 1.90
N ASP A 293 23.38 -5.84 2.67
CA ASP A 293 23.96 -5.01 3.72
C ASP A 293 24.60 -5.86 4.82
N ASP A 294 23.90 -6.91 5.26
CA ASP A 294 24.42 -7.88 6.21
C ASP A 294 25.67 -8.58 5.66
N ALA A 295 25.62 -9.06 4.41
CA ALA A 295 26.77 -9.69 3.77
C ALA A 295 27.96 -8.72 3.70
N ILE A 296 27.77 -7.50 3.20
CA ILE A 296 28.82 -6.49 3.09
C ILE A 296 29.43 -6.17 4.46
N HIS A 297 28.60 -6.00 5.49
CA HIS A 297 29.05 -5.74 6.85
C HIS A 297 29.93 -6.89 7.38
N ASN A 298 29.43 -8.12 7.29
CA ASN A 298 30.15 -9.30 7.77
C ASN A 298 31.45 -9.54 7.00
N PHE A 299 31.44 -9.44 5.66
CA PHE A 299 32.66 -9.58 4.86
C PHE A 299 33.68 -8.48 5.19
N SER A 300 33.23 -7.27 5.47
CA SER A 300 34.11 -6.15 5.87
C SER A 300 34.77 -6.36 7.23
N ASN A 301 34.11 -7.08 8.15
CA ASN A 301 34.57 -7.28 9.53
C ASN A 301 35.16 -8.67 9.81
N CYS A 302 35.05 -9.63 8.88
CA CYS A 302 35.58 -10.98 9.08
C CYS A 302 37.12 -10.99 9.08
N GLU A 303 37.72 -11.68 10.06
CA GLU A 303 39.18 -11.82 10.21
C GLU A 303 39.77 -12.87 9.24
N ASN A 304 39.10 -14.00 9.07
CA ASN A 304 39.50 -15.07 8.16
C ASN A 304 38.50 -15.14 7.00
N PHE A 305 38.96 -15.06 5.76
CA PHE A 305 38.13 -15.22 4.55
C PHE A 305 38.45 -16.58 3.89
N GLY A 306 37.57 -17.56 4.07
CA GLY A 306 37.75 -18.95 3.62
C GLY A 306 36.46 -19.75 3.75
N LYS A 307 36.53 -21.08 3.55
CA LYS A 307 35.36 -21.97 3.62
C LYS A 307 34.67 -21.96 4.99
N ASP A 308 35.44 -21.81 6.06
CA ASP A 308 34.93 -21.72 7.43
C ASP A 308 34.19 -20.39 7.68
N SER A 309 34.47 -19.35 6.89
CA SER A 309 33.78 -18.06 6.96
C SER A 309 32.35 -18.14 6.43
N LEU A 310 32.00 -19.18 5.67
CA LEU A 310 30.63 -19.42 5.21
C LEU A 310 29.72 -19.95 6.31
N SER A 311 30.23 -20.18 7.53
CA SER A 311 29.40 -20.23 8.74
C SER A 311 28.80 -18.86 9.10
N LEU A 312 29.01 -17.84 8.25
CA LEU A 312 28.22 -16.62 8.17
C LEU A 312 26.76 -16.92 8.52
N PRO A 313 26.15 -16.21 9.50
CA PRO A 313 24.77 -16.42 9.90
C PRO A 313 23.79 -15.84 8.86
N LEU A 314 24.02 -16.13 7.57
CA LEU A 314 23.11 -15.80 6.47
C LEU A 314 21.93 -16.76 6.40
N VAL A 315 22.01 -17.88 7.11
CA VAL A 315 20.88 -18.77 7.35
C VAL A 315 20.30 -18.39 8.69
N LYS A 316 19.24 -17.56 8.69
CA LYS A 316 18.39 -17.29 9.85
C LYS A 316 17.70 -18.61 10.27
N LEU A 317 18.43 -19.50 10.95
CA LEU A 317 17.90 -20.77 11.47
C LEU A 317 16.78 -20.57 12.52
N ASN A 318 16.67 -19.36 13.07
CA ASN A 318 15.68 -18.99 14.09
C ASN A 318 14.59 -18.05 13.53
N ARG A 319 14.28 -18.13 12.23
CA ARG A 319 13.18 -17.36 11.64
C ARG A 319 11.87 -18.12 11.81
N ILE A 320 10.90 -17.48 12.46
CA ILE A 320 9.48 -17.86 12.31
C ILE A 320 9.10 -17.62 10.84
N CYS A 321 8.74 -18.69 10.14
CA CYS A 321 8.32 -18.70 8.74
C CYS A 321 6.89 -19.26 8.60
N SER A 322 6.20 -18.92 7.51
CA SER A 322 4.88 -19.48 7.15
C SER A 322 3.81 -19.36 8.24
N GLY A 323 3.30 -18.15 8.46
CA GLY A 323 2.20 -17.87 9.39
C GLY A 323 1.00 -17.23 8.70
N PHE A 324 -0.15 -17.27 9.37
CA PHE A 324 -1.31 -16.44 9.00
C PHE A 324 -1.56 -15.45 10.13
N VAL A 325 -1.89 -14.20 9.76
CA VAL A 325 -2.30 -13.20 10.73
C VAL A 325 -3.71 -12.74 10.40
N LEU A 326 -4.54 -12.72 11.44
CA LEU A 326 -5.80 -12.01 11.48
C LEU A 326 -5.52 -10.66 12.12
N ALA A 327 -5.60 -9.59 11.34
CA ALA A 327 -5.54 -8.23 11.87
C ALA A 327 -6.96 -7.65 11.91
N SER A 328 -7.33 -7.02 13.04
CA SER A 328 -8.54 -6.21 13.14
C SER A 328 -8.36 -4.91 12.34
N GLY A 329 -9.46 -4.22 12.01
CA GLY A 329 -9.41 -2.96 11.24
C GLY A 329 -8.59 -1.84 11.90
N GLU A 330 -8.37 -1.90 13.22
CA GLU A 330 -7.46 -1.01 13.97
C GLU A 330 -5.99 -1.17 13.55
N GLU A 331 -5.61 -2.37 13.09
CA GLU A 331 -4.28 -2.78 12.63
C GLU A 331 -4.34 -3.16 11.14
N LEU A 332 -5.03 -2.37 10.31
CA LEU A 332 -4.88 -2.48 8.84
C LEU A 332 -3.41 -2.74 8.52
N PRO A 333 -3.11 -3.70 7.62
CA PRO A 333 -1.99 -4.62 7.79
C PRO A 333 -0.60 -3.98 7.82
N PHE A 334 -0.45 -2.68 7.60
CA PHE A 334 0.80 -1.93 7.59
C PHE A 334 1.54 -1.86 8.94
N GLY A 335 0.95 -2.29 10.05
CA GLY A 335 1.62 -2.38 11.36
C GLY A 335 2.39 -3.70 11.57
N ILE A 336 2.39 -4.17 12.83
CA ILE A 336 3.10 -5.38 13.33
C ILE A 336 2.89 -6.58 12.41
N ALA A 337 1.71 -6.72 11.82
CA ALA A 337 1.35 -7.81 10.91
C ALA A 337 2.14 -7.81 9.58
N THR A 338 2.45 -6.65 8.98
CA THR A 338 3.34 -6.60 7.81
C THR A 338 4.79 -6.75 8.25
N SER A 339 5.19 -6.01 9.28
CA SER A 339 6.54 -6.04 9.84
C SER A 339 7.01 -7.44 10.21
N ALA A 340 6.16 -8.24 10.88
CA ALA A 340 6.52 -9.59 11.30
C ALA A 340 6.90 -10.53 10.14
N PHE A 341 6.47 -10.22 8.90
CA PHE A 341 6.60 -11.09 7.74
C PHE A 341 7.20 -10.44 6.48
N ASP A 342 7.53 -9.15 6.49
CA ASP A 342 8.19 -8.45 5.38
C ASP A 342 9.63 -8.93 5.12
N GLY A 343 10.21 -9.64 6.09
CA GLY A 343 11.50 -10.29 6.01
C GLY A 343 12.72 -9.42 6.26
N ILE A 344 12.53 -8.14 6.56
CA ILE A 344 13.60 -7.18 6.88
C ILE A 344 13.89 -7.26 8.38
N GLN A 345 15.16 -7.36 8.78
CA GLN A 345 15.51 -7.53 10.20
C GLN A 345 15.09 -6.33 11.06
N LYS A 346 15.22 -5.12 10.52
CA LYS A 346 15.02 -3.87 11.26
C LYS A 346 13.55 -3.59 11.56
N SER A 347 12.64 -3.93 10.66
CA SER A 347 11.19 -3.70 10.84
C SER A 347 10.50 -4.83 11.58
N LYS A 348 11.07 -6.05 11.65
CA LYS A 348 10.40 -7.27 12.14
C LYS A 348 9.71 -7.17 13.50
N TRP A 349 10.16 -6.26 14.36
CA TRP A 349 9.61 -6.06 15.70
C TRP A 349 9.34 -4.58 16.02
N GLU A 350 9.31 -3.71 15.02
CA GLU A 350 8.85 -2.36 15.24
C GLU A 350 7.34 -2.38 15.45
N GLU A 351 6.95 -2.20 16.69
CA GLU A 351 5.60 -1.78 17.08
C GLU A 351 5.49 -0.29 16.69
N PRO A 352 4.70 0.09 15.67
CA PRO A 352 4.65 1.49 15.20
C PRO A 352 4.21 2.47 16.30
N ASN A 353 3.48 1.95 17.29
CA ASN A 353 2.95 2.65 18.45
C ASN A 353 3.63 2.25 19.76
N GLY A 354 4.69 1.43 19.72
CA GLY A 354 5.41 0.99 20.92
C GLY A 354 6.17 2.15 21.53
N ALA A 355 5.94 2.39 22.82
CA ALA A 355 6.50 3.48 23.59
C ALA A 355 8.01 3.66 23.35
N ARG A 356 8.36 4.77 22.69
CA ARG A 356 9.67 5.39 22.88
C ARG A 356 9.55 6.24 24.13
N ASP A 357 10.12 5.74 25.22
CA ASP A 357 10.38 6.53 26.44
C ASP A 357 11.23 7.77 26.15
#